data_AF-A0A2S6R8V6-F1
#
_entry.id   AF-A0A2S6R8V6-F1
#
_cell.length_a   1.000
_cell.length_b   1.000
_cell.length_c   1.000
_cell.angle_alpha   90.00
_cell.angle_beta   90.00
_cell.angle_gamma   90.00
#
_symmetry.space_group_name_H-M   'P 1'
#
loop_
_entity.id
_entity.type
_entity.pdbx_description
1 polymer ?
#
loop_
_entity_poly.entity_id
_entity_poly.type
_entity_poly.pdbx_seq_one_letter_code
_entity_poly.pdbx_strand_id
1 'polypeptide(L)'
;MADDKTIVGTREELTARARALVPATRARADEAERLRRLPEETVNELRDAGLQRVLQPAAYGGAEAHFGGMVDVVSTIAEACGSTGWVLAQDVIHNFMVGQFPAEA
;
A
#
# COMPACT_ATOMS: atom_id res chain seq x y z
N MET A 1 1.86 -8.62 28.50
CA MET A 1 0.53 -8.83 27.90
C MET A 1 0.36 -7.72 26.88
N ALA A 2 0.81 -7.98 25.65
CA ALA A 2 0.89 -6.96 24.60
C ALA A 2 -0.53 -6.64 24.12
N ASP A 3 -0.84 -5.36 24.12
CA ASP A 3 -2.11 -4.77 23.71
C ASP A 3 -2.42 -5.12 22.25
N ASP A 4 -3.71 -5.25 21.94
CA ASP A 4 -4.34 -5.63 20.68
C ASP A 4 -3.78 -4.83 19.47
N LYS A 5 -2.68 -5.30 18.87
CA LYS A 5 -2.19 -4.76 17.59
C LYS A 5 -3.08 -5.30 16.49
N THR A 6 -4.20 -4.61 16.24
CA THR A 6 -5.05 -4.86 15.08
C THR A 6 -4.18 -4.77 13.83
N ILE A 7 -3.95 -5.93 13.19
CA ILE A 7 -3.33 -5.99 11.86
C ILE A 7 -4.10 -5.07 10.91
N VAL A 8 -3.41 -4.43 9.97
CA VAL A 8 -4.02 -3.42 9.07
C VAL A 8 -5.22 -3.96 8.27
N GLY A 9 -5.30 -5.28 8.10
CA GLY A 9 -6.39 -6.02 7.47
C GLY A 9 -5.89 -7.29 6.78
N THR A 10 -6.81 -8.13 6.31
CA THR A 10 -6.46 -9.30 5.48
C THR A 10 -6.11 -8.87 4.04
N ARG A 11 -5.59 -9.81 3.24
CA ARG A 11 -5.40 -9.61 1.80
C ARG A 11 -6.68 -9.13 1.12
N GLU A 12 -7.80 -9.80 1.40
CA GLU A 12 -9.09 -9.52 0.79
C GLU A 12 -9.59 -8.11 1.14
N GLU A 13 -9.45 -7.71 2.41
CA GLU A 13 -9.82 -6.38 2.87
C GLU A 13 -8.96 -5.28 2.23
N LEU A 14 -7.65 -5.49 2.16
CA LEU A 14 -6.74 -4.53 1.52
C LEU A 14 -6.98 -4.43 0.01
N THR A 15 -7.26 -5.54 -0.67
CA THR A 15 -7.66 -5.51 -2.08
C THR A 15 -9.01 -4.79 -2.25
N ALA A 16 -9.98 -4.97 -1.35
CA ALA A 16 -11.25 -4.24 -1.39
C ALA A 16 -11.05 -2.73 -1.21
N ARG A 17 -10.19 -2.31 -0.27
CA ARG A 17 -9.82 -0.89 -0.09
C ARG A 17 -9.11 -0.33 -1.33
N ALA A 18 -8.20 -1.09 -1.94
CA ALA A 18 -7.55 -0.70 -3.19
C ALA A 18 -8.58 -0.45 -4.30
N ARG A 19 -9.57 -1.35 -4.47
CA ARG A 19 -10.67 -1.17 -5.44
C ARG A 19 -11.48 0.09 -5.15
N ALA A 20 -11.74 0.41 -3.89
CA ALA A 20 -12.48 1.61 -3.49
C ALA A 20 -11.75 2.92 -3.87
N LEU A 21 -10.41 2.91 -3.92
CA LEU A 21 -9.58 4.06 -4.29
C LEU A 21 -9.37 4.22 -5.81
N VAL A 22 -9.72 3.23 -6.63
CA VAL A 22 -9.55 3.27 -8.09
C VAL A 22 -10.19 4.51 -8.73
N PRO A 23 -11.46 4.88 -8.43
CA PRO A 23 -12.10 6.04 -9.06
C PRO A 23 -11.36 7.36 -8.78
N ALA A 24 -11.00 7.61 -7.52
CA ALA A 24 -10.29 8.82 -7.10
C ALA A 24 -8.86 8.86 -7.65
N THR A 25 -8.15 7.73 -7.62
CA THR A 25 -6.81 7.60 -8.20
C THR A 25 -6.82 7.90 -9.70
N ARG A 26 -7.82 7.39 -10.44
CA ARG A 26 -7.97 7.63 -11.87
C ARG A 26 -8.26 9.10 -12.17
N ALA A 27 -9.15 9.72 -11.38
CA ALA A 27 -9.49 11.14 -11.54
C ALA A 27 -8.28 12.08 -11.36
N ARG A 28 -7.29 11.67 -10.57
CA ARG A 28 -6.07 12.45 -10.31
C ARG A 28 -4.85 12.02 -11.15
N ALA A 29 -5.01 11.11 -12.12
CA ALA A 29 -3.89 10.59 -12.92
C ALA A 29 -3.21 11.69 -13.77
N ASP A 30 -3.99 12.53 -14.46
CA ASP A 30 -3.46 13.63 -15.28
C ASP A 30 -2.81 14.73 -14.42
N GLU A 31 -3.29 14.92 -13.20
CA GLU A 31 -2.65 15.81 -12.24
C GLU A 31 -1.28 15.27 -11.83
N ALA A 32 -1.17 13.96 -11.53
CA ALA A 32 0.10 13.33 -11.21
C ALA A 32 1.14 13.50 -12.34
N GLU A 33 0.71 13.34 -13.59
CA GLU A 33 1.54 13.55 -14.77
C GLU A 33 2.06 15.00 -14.84
N ARG A 34 1.15 15.98 -14.72
CA ARG A 34 1.52 17.41 -14.75
C ARG A 34 2.46 17.80 -13.60
N LEU A 35 2.21 17.29 -12.39
CA LEU A 35 3.01 17.57 -11.21
C LEU A 35 4.38 16.88 -11.23
N ARG A 36 4.54 15.83 -12.05
CA ARG A 36 5.71 14.94 -12.05
C ARG A 36 5.98 14.30 -10.68
N ARG A 37 4.92 14.14 -9.91
CA ARG A 37 4.87 13.47 -8.60
C ARG A 37 3.41 13.13 -8.30
N LEU A 38 3.17 12.22 -7.36
CA LEU A 38 1.81 11.98 -6.91
C LEU A 38 1.24 13.22 -6.20
N PRO A 39 -0.05 13.54 -6.43
CA PRO A 39 -0.80 14.46 -5.59
C PRO A 39 -0.75 14.00 -4.13
N GLU A 40 -0.62 14.93 -3.21
CA GLU A 40 -0.52 14.64 -1.78
C GLU A 40 -1.76 13.90 -1.26
N GLU A 41 -2.93 14.28 -1.77
CA GLU A 41 -4.20 13.62 -1.45
C GLU A 41 -4.19 12.13 -1.81
N THR A 42 -3.70 11.77 -3.00
CA THR A 42 -3.53 10.36 -3.41
C THR A 42 -2.61 9.61 -2.46
N VAL A 43 -1.48 10.22 -2.05
CA VAL A 43 -0.54 9.59 -1.12
C VAL A 43 -1.20 9.36 0.25
N ASN A 44 -1.96 10.33 0.75
CA ASN A 44 -2.65 10.22 2.03
C ASN A 44 -3.74 9.15 2.00
N GLU A 45 -4.56 9.10 0.94
CA GLU A 45 -5.59 8.06 0.78
C GLU A 45 -5.01 6.64 0.76
N LEU A 46 -3.89 6.43 0.05
CA LEU A 46 -3.20 5.13 0.04
C LEU A 46 -2.69 4.74 1.45
N ARG A 47 -2.13 5.72 2.18
CA ARG A 47 -1.60 5.54 3.53
C ARG A 47 -2.69 5.23 4.54
N ASP A 48 -3.78 5.98 4.50
CA ASP A 48 -4.94 5.83 5.38
C ASP A 48 -5.65 4.48 5.13
N ALA A 49 -5.71 4.03 3.87
CA ALA A 49 -6.19 2.69 3.54
C ALA A 49 -5.24 1.56 3.99
N GLY A 50 -3.98 1.89 4.29
CA GLY A 50 -2.97 0.97 4.81
C GLY A 50 -2.35 0.05 3.76
N LEU A 51 -2.49 0.37 2.46
CA LEU A 51 -2.11 -0.52 1.36
C LEU A 51 -0.61 -0.86 1.33
N GLN A 52 0.23 0.09 1.73
CA GLN A 52 1.68 -0.06 1.86
C GLN A 52 2.12 -1.11 2.89
N ARG A 53 1.21 -1.54 3.77
CA ARG A 53 1.50 -2.45 4.88
C ARG A 53 1.17 -3.92 4.59
N VAL A 54 0.86 -4.26 3.34
CA VAL A 54 0.43 -5.61 2.94
C VAL A 54 1.47 -6.70 3.24
N LEU A 55 2.78 -6.41 3.06
CA LEU A 55 3.87 -7.35 3.38
C LEU A 55 4.61 -7.01 4.69
N GLN A 56 4.18 -5.97 5.40
CA GLN A 56 4.82 -5.57 6.64
C GLN A 56 4.54 -6.62 7.73
N PRO A 57 5.51 -7.00 8.59
CA PRO A 57 5.29 -7.97 9.65
C PRO A 57 4.17 -7.55 10.62
N ALA A 58 3.38 -8.50 11.10
CA ALA A 58 2.26 -8.24 12.01
C ALA A 58 2.73 -7.66 13.35
N ALA A 59 3.97 -8.00 13.78
CA ALA A 59 4.61 -7.42 14.95
C ALA A 59 4.69 -5.87 14.91
N TYR A 60 4.68 -5.28 13.70
CA TYR A 60 4.69 -3.83 13.47
C TYR A 60 3.34 -3.29 12.95
N GLY A 61 2.26 -4.07 13.09
CA GLY A 61 0.92 -3.69 12.64
C GLY A 61 0.72 -3.77 11.13
N GLY A 62 1.50 -4.59 10.44
CA GLY A 62 1.27 -4.95 9.04
C GLY A 62 0.31 -6.13 8.88
N ALA A 63 -0.01 -6.47 7.63
CA ALA A 63 -0.89 -7.61 7.32
C ALA A 63 -0.12 -8.93 7.25
N GLU A 64 1.20 -8.89 7.09
CA GLU A 64 2.06 -10.07 6.91
C GLU A 64 1.50 -11.06 5.88
N ALA A 65 0.90 -10.52 4.81
CA ALA A 65 0.20 -11.31 3.83
C ALA A 65 1.17 -12.05 2.90
N HIS A 66 0.67 -13.08 2.21
CA HIS A 66 1.39 -13.73 1.13
C HIS A 66 1.77 -12.71 0.03
N PHE A 67 2.91 -12.92 -0.66
CA PHE A 67 3.41 -12.00 -1.69
C PHE A 67 2.38 -11.71 -2.79
N GLY A 68 1.51 -12.67 -3.12
CA GLY A 68 0.38 -12.46 -4.05
C GLY A 68 -0.60 -11.34 -3.64
N GLY A 69 -0.70 -11.01 -2.35
CA GLY A 69 -1.49 -9.88 -1.88
C GLY A 69 -0.92 -8.53 -2.31
N MET A 70 0.41 -8.40 -2.40
CA MET A 70 1.05 -7.23 -3.00
C MET A 70 0.64 -7.09 -4.47
N VAL A 71 0.68 -8.20 -5.22
CA VAL A 71 0.32 -8.21 -6.65
C VAL A 71 -1.12 -7.73 -6.84
N ASP A 72 -2.07 -8.26 -6.07
CA ASP A 72 -3.49 -7.87 -6.18
C ASP A 72 -3.71 -6.37 -5.87
N VAL A 73 -3.13 -5.88 -4.77
CA VAL A 73 -3.29 -4.49 -4.33
C VAL A 73 -2.64 -3.52 -5.32
N VAL A 74 -1.40 -3.79 -5.71
CA VAL A 74 -0.62 -2.92 -6.61
C VAL A 74 -1.25 -2.89 -8.00
N SER A 75 -1.60 -4.05 -8.57
CA SER A 75 -2.21 -4.11 -9.90
C SER A 75 -3.54 -3.37 -9.97
N THR A 76 -4.38 -3.52 -8.93
CA THR A 76 -5.66 -2.80 -8.81
C THR A 76 -5.46 -1.29 -8.86
N ILE A 77 -4.48 -0.74 -8.14
CA ILE A 77 -4.18 0.70 -8.18
C ILE A 77 -3.53 1.11 -9.51
N ALA A 78 -2.67 0.26 -10.08
CA ALA A 78 -2.01 0.52 -11.35
C ALA A 78 -2.99 0.62 -12.53
N GLU A 79 -4.12 -0.10 -12.50
CA GLU A 79 -5.23 0.05 -13.47
C GLU A 79 -5.87 1.45 -13.47
N ALA A 80 -5.72 2.20 -12.38
CA ALA A 80 -6.18 3.59 -12.28
C ALA A 80 -5.09 4.58 -12.72
N CYS A 81 -3.86 4.38 -12.24
CA CYS A 81 -2.68 5.18 -12.58
C CYS A 81 -1.40 4.34 -12.38
N GLY A 82 -0.67 4.07 -13.46
CA GLY A 82 0.55 3.27 -13.42
C GLY A 82 1.63 3.83 -12.49
N SER A 83 1.80 5.17 -12.46
CA SER A 83 2.74 5.84 -11.57
C SER A 83 2.37 5.66 -10.09
N THR A 84 1.08 5.76 -9.74
CA THR A 84 0.61 5.51 -8.38
C THR A 84 0.84 4.06 -7.96
N GLY A 85 0.52 3.10 -8.85
CA GLY A 85 0.80 1.69 -8.63
C GLY A 85 2.29 1.41 -8.42
N TRP A 86 3.16 2.01 -9.23
CA TRP A 86 4.61 1.89 -9.11
C TRP A 86 5.14 2.41 -7.76
N VAL A 87 4.71 3.61 -7.35
CA VAL A 87 5.12 4.18 -6.05
C VAL A 87 4.62 3.32 -4.89
N LEU A 88 3.38 2.84 -4.94
CA LEU A 88 2.85 1.93 -3.91
C LEU A 88 3.65 0.62 -3.85
N ALA A 89 4.04 0.06 -4.99
CA ALA A 89 4.87 -1.14 -5.03
C ALA A 89 6.23 -0.94 -4.34
N GLN A 90 6.85 0.23 -4.53
CA GLN A 90 8.10 0.58 -3.87
C GLN A 90 7.92 0.70 -2.35
N ASP A 91 6.85 1.36 -1.89
CA ASP A 91 6.55 1.47 -0.46
C ASP A 91 6.34 0.09 0.19
N VAL A 92 5.58 -0.79 -0.48
CA VAL A 92 5.36 -2.16 0.01
C VAL A 92 6.67 -2.94 0.10
N ILE A 93 7.49 -2.93 -0.96
CA ILE A 93 8.71 -3.76 -0.98
C ILE A 93 9.77 -3.24 -0.03
N HIS A 94 9.88 -1.92 0.17
CA HIS A 94 10.82 -1.37 1.16
C HIS A 94 10.43 -1.77 2.58
N ASN A 95 9.13 -1.78 2.92
CA ASN A 95 8.67 -2.28 4.22
C ASN A 95 9.02 -3.76 4.42
N PHE A 96 8.86 -4.57 3.36
CA PHE A 96 9.25 -5.98 3.38
C PHE A 96 10.77 -6.15 3.57
N MET A 97 11.58 -5.40 2.81
CA MET A 97 13.05 -5.44 2.87
C MET A 97 13.57 -5.06 4.25
N VAL A 98 13.06 -3.97 4.84
CA VAL A 98 13.44 -3.54 6.20
C VAL A 98 13.10 -4.62 7.22
N GLY A 99 11.98 -5.33 7.04
CA GLY A 99 11.60 -6.46 7.89
C GLY A 99 12.57 -7.66 7.85
N GLN A 100 13.52 -7.70 6.92
CA GLN A 100 14.54 -8.77 6.83
C GLN A 100 15.82 -8.46 7.62
N PHE A 101 15.99 -7.24 8.10
CA PHE A 101 17.14 -6.87 8.92
C PHE A 101 16.96 -7.37 10.36
N PRO A 102 18.06 -7.51 11.13
CA PRO A 102 17.95 -7.69 12.57
C PRO A 102 17.14 -6.56 13.21
N ALA A 103 16.48 -6.84 14.35
CA ALA A 103 15.66 -5.85 15.04
C ALA A 103 16.47 -4.65 15.60
N GLU A 104 17.78 -4.81 15.72
CA GLU A 104 18.75 -3.83 16.23
C GLU A 104 19.79 -3.55 15.14
N ALA A 105 20.19 -2.28 14.98
CA ALA A 105 21.11 -1.81 13.95
C ALA A 105 22.59 -1.93 14.35
#